data_AF-A0A1Q7LTY7-F1
#
_entry.id   AF-A0A1Q7LTY7-F1
#
_cell.length_a   1.000
_cell.length_b   1.000
_cell.length_c   1.000
_cell.angle_alpha   90.00
_cell.angle_beta   90.00
_cell.angle_gamma   90.00
#
_symmetry.space_group_name_H-M   'P 1'
#
loop_
_entity.id
_entity.type
_entity.pdbx_description
1 polymer ?
#
loop_
_entity_poly.entity_id
_entity_poly.type
_entity_poly.pdbx_seq_one_letter_code
_entity_poly.pdbx_strand_id
1 'polypeptide(L)'
;MSLSFFGDEESSRRTLGIRERQILYDSAQKKCENCSRDLEFSDMQVGHKTAYSRGGNTTLRNSVSLCYGCNKKQGTDSWDVFQRKQGKTAVIDRMRNMLTELTLQKLKDLAQKHGVKLKGRFHEGGLLNDDYYQAPSKARYVKALVGVVTEKDVKSGLSAMPTPGKTKRRRTTSYWSIF
;
A
#
# COMPACT_ATOMS: atom_id res chain seq x y z
N MET A 1 -0.87 -17.59 -40.39
CA MET A 1 -0.77 -18.49 -39.21
C MET A 1 -0.07 -17.72 -38.11
N SER A 2 -0.83 -17.20 -37.13
CA SER A 2 -0.28 -16.53 -35.95
C SER A 2 -0.77 -17.31 -34.73
N LEU A 3 0.09 -18.22 -34.25
CA LEU A 3 -0.07 -18.94 -33.00
C LEU A 3 0.29 -18.00 -31.85
N SER A 4 -0.72 -17.55 -31.12
CA SER A 4 -0.56 -17.04 -29.75
C SER A 4 -1.43 -17.89 -28.83
N PHE A 5 -1.10 -19.17 -28.77
CA PHE A 5 -1.54 -20.11 -27.74
C PHE A 5 -0.67 -19.89 -26.50
N PHE A 6 -1.05 -18.94 -25.65
CA PHE A 6 -0.77 -19.02 -24.22
C PHE A 6 -2.09 -18.81 -23.52
N GLY A 7 -2.91 -19.85 -23.54
CA GLY A 7 -3.96 -19.97 -22.53
C GLY A 7 -3.24 -19.99 -21.19
N ASP A 8 -3.51 -18.99 -20.36
CA ASP A 8 -3.29 -19.09 -18.92
C ASP A 8 -4.10 -20.29 -18.45
N GLU A 9 -3.49 -21.48 -18.52
CA GLU A 9 -4.04 -22.67 -17.92
C GLU A 9 -4.04 -22.40 -16.42
N GLU A 10 -5.18 -21.94 -15.92
CA GLU A 10 -5.43 -21.64 -14.52
C GLU A 10 -5.27 -22.95 -13.75
N SER A 11 -4.03 -23.24 -13.38
CA SER A 11 -3.71 -24.52 -12.76
C SER A 11 -4.37 -24.51 -11.39
N SER A 12 -5.41 -25.33 -11.23
CA SER A 12 -6.13 -25.61 -9.98
C SER A 12 -5.26 -26.26 -8.89
N ARG A 13 -3.94 -26.27 -9.10
CA ARG A 13 -2.95 -26.87 -8.22
C ARG A 13 -2.88 -26.06 -6.94
N ARG A 14 -2.90 -26.76 -5.81
CA ARG A 14 -2.80 -26.16 -4.47
C ARG A 14 -1.38 -26.14 -3.91
N THR A 15 -0.43 -26.78 -4.60
CA THR A 15 0.96 -26.94 -4.18
C THR A 15 1.93 -26.67 -5.32
N LEU A 16 3.07 -26.07 -4.99
CA LEU A 16 4.19 -25.89 -5.91
C LEU A 16 4.88 -27.23 -6.20
N GLY A 17 5.35 -27.41 -7.43
CA GLY A 17 6.21 -28.51 -7.80
C GLY A 17 7.60 -28.41 -7.16
N ILE A 18 8.39 -29.50 -7.18
CA ILE A 18 9.72 -29.56 -6.55
C ILE A 18 10.66 -28.48 -7.10
N ARG A 19 10.67 -28.27 -8.42
CA ARG A 19 11.50 -27.24 -9.08
C ARG A 19 11.13 -25.82 -8.62
N GLU A 20 9.83 -25.53 -8.53
CA GLU A 20 9.34 -24.24 -8.06
C GLU A 20 9.67 -24.02 -6.58
N ARG A 21 9.54 -25.08 -5.75
CA ARG A 21 9.98 -25.03 -4.35
C ARG A 21 11.48 -24.70 -4.25
N GLN A 22 12.32 -25.31 -5.08
CA GLN A 22 13.75 -25.02 -5.10
C GLN A 22 14.03 -23.56 -5.48
N ILE A 23 13.38 -23.06 -6.53
CA ILE A 23 13.49 -21.65 -6.95
C ILE A 23 13.08 -20.71 -5.81
N LEU A 24 11.96 -21.00 -5.13
CA LEU A 24 11.49 -20.20 -4.01
C LEU A 24 12.50 -20.22 -2.85
N TYR A 25 13.02 -21.39 -2.49
CA TYR A 25 14.01 -21.56 -1.43
C TYR A 25 15.29 -20.74 -1.69
N ASP A 26 15.82 -20.83 -2.91
CA ASP A 26 17.03 -20.12 -3.30
C ASP A 26 16.79 -18.60 -3.38
N SER A 27 15.63 -18.18 -3.88
CA SER A 27 15.22 -16.76 -3.92
C SER A 27 15.08 -16.14 -2.53
N ALA A 28 14.64 -16.94 -1.54
CA ALA A 28 14.53 -16.54 -0.15
C ALA A 28 15.86 -16.65 0.61
N GLN A 29 16.98 -16.89 -0.09
CA GLN A 29 18.31 -17.03 0.48
C GLN A 29 18.38 -18.10 1.57
N LYS A 30 17.59 -19.18 1.42
CA LYS A 30 17.52 -20.29 2.39
C LYS A 30 17.01 -19.86 3.77
N LYS A 31 16.24 -18.78 3.85
CA LYS A 31 15.69 -18.23 5.10
C LYS A 31 14.17 -18.17 5.08
N CYS A 32 13.59 -18.17 6.27
CA CYS A 32 12.17 -17.88 6.46
C CYS A 32 11.92 -16.39 6.23
N GLU A 33 11.09 -16.04 5.24
CA GLU A 33 10.76 -14.64 4.93
C GLU A 33 9.98 -13.94 6.06
N ASN A 34 9.45 -14.70 7.02
CA ASN A 34 8.90 -14.13 8.23
C ASN A 34 9.95 -13.92 9.33
N CYS A 35 10.46 -14.97 9.96
CA CYS A 35 11.32 -14.80 11.13
C CYS A 35 12.82 -14.67 10.80
N SER A 36 13.21 -14.70 9.53
CA SER A 36 14.59 -14.63 9.05
C SER A 36 15.53 -15.75 9.55
N ARG A 37 14.99 -16.79 10.20
CA ARG A 37 15.77 -17.97 10.57
C ARG A 37 16.21 -18.74 9.34
N ASP A 38 17.35 -19.40 9.41
CA ASP A 38 17.81 -20.33 8.39
C ASP A 38 16.88 -21.54 8.30
N LEU A 39 16.67 -22.02 7.08
CA LEU A 39 15.85 -23.18 6.75
C LEU A 39 16.69 -24.19 6.01
N GLU A 40 16.49 -25.47 6.32
CA GLU A 40 16.82 -26.53 5.38
C GLU A 40 15.70 -26.68 4.35
N PHE A 41 16.02 -27.16 3.16
CA PHE A 41 15.03 -27.36 2.10
C PHE A 41 13.92 -28.34 2.50
N SER A 42 14.28 -29.37 3.29
CA SER A 42 13.36 -30.35 3.91
C SER A 42 12.35 -29.69 4.85
N ASP A 43 12.80 -28.72 5.65
CA ASP A 43 12.00 -28.01 6.66
C ASP A 43 11.16 -26.86 6.10
N MET A 44 11.45 -26.43 4.86
CA MET A 44 10.78 -25.31 4.22
C MET A 44 9.32 -25.65 3.89
N GLN A 45 8.43 -24.83 4.43
CA GLN A 45 7.01 -24.81 4.10
C GLN A 45 6.72 -23.70 3.09
N VAL A 46 5.79 -23.97 2.16
CA VAL A 46 5.32 -22.99 1.18
C VAL A 46 4.06 -22.32 1.74
N GLY A 47 4.18 -21.05 2.09
CA GLY A 47 3.03 -20.19 2.39
C GLY A 47 2.52 -19.50 1.13
N HIS A 48 1.32 -18.92 1.21
CA HIS A 48 0.74 -18.10 0.14
C HIS A 48 0.55 -16.65 0.61
N LYS A 49 0.84 -15.66 -0.24
CA LYS A 49 0.63 -14.25 0.05
C LYS A 49 -0.86 -13.93 0.13
N THR A 50 -1.61 -14.46 -0.82
CA THR A 50 -3.06 -14.54 -0.79
C THR A 50 -3.43 -16.01 -0.70
N ALA A 51 -4.13 -16.39 0.38
CA ALA A 51 -4.54 -17.77 0.61
C ALA A 51 -5.38 -18.31 -0.56
N TYR A 52 -5.18 -19.58 -0.90
CA TYR A 52 -5.95 -20.26 -1.95
C TYR A 52 -7.46 -20.19 -1.70
N SER A 53 -7.90 -20.35 -0.45
CA SER A 53 -9.32 -20.23 -0.06
C SER A 53 -9.91 -18.84 -0.27
N ARG A 54 -9.08 -17.82 -0.54
CA ARG A 54 -9.48 -16.44 -0.85
C ARG A 54 -9.21 -16.07 -2.32
N GLY A 55 -9.08 -17.08 -3.19
CA GLY A 55 -8.84 -16.89 -4.62
C GLY A 55 -7.38 -16.62 -5.00
N GLY A 56 -6.43 -16.97 -4.13
CA GLY A 56 -5.00 -16.83 -4.44
C GLY A 56 -4.45 -18.01 -5.25
N ASN A 57 -3.92 -17.74 -6.44
CA ASN A 57 -3.34 -18.79 -7.30
C ASN A 57 -1.99 -19.29 -6.76
N THR A 58 -1.72 -20.59 -6.93
CA THR A 58 -0.45 -21.21 -6.53
C THR A 58 0.61 -20.90 -7.58
N THR A 59 1.28 -19.76 -7.43
CA THR A 59 2.34 -19.29 -8.31
C THR A 59 3.54 -18.87 -7.47
N LEU A 60 4.75 -18.96 -8.02
CA LEU A 60 5.97 -18.47 -7.34
C LEU A 60 5.81 -17.03 -6.81
N ARG A 61 5.12 -16.16 -7.56
CA ARG A 61 4.85 -14.77 -7.15
C ARG A 61 3.98 -14.68 -5.90
N ASN A 62 2.98 -15.56 -5.78
CA ASN A 62 2.08 -15.64 -4.64
C ASN A 62 2.62 -16.55 -3.52
N SER A 63 3.76 -17.20 -3.68
CA SER A 63 4.32 -18.06 -2.65
C SER A 63 5.35 -17.33 -1.78
N VAL A 64 5.54 -17.85 -0.56
CA VAL A 64 6.56 -17.40 0.39
C VAL A 64 7.23 -18.59 1.08
N SER A 65 8.53 -18.47 1.35
CA SER A 65 9.33 -19.48 2.06
C SER A 65 9.22 -19.29 3.57
N LEU A 66 8.68 -20.29 4.29
CA LEU A 66 8.41 -20.19 5.73
C LEU A 66 8.90 -21.41 6.51
N CYS A 67 9.24 -21.20 7.78
CA CYS A 67 9.34 -22.31 8.73
C CYS A 67 7.95 -22.82 9.12
N TYR A 68 7.88 -24.07 9.60
CA TYR A 68 6.64 -24.68 10.11
C TYR A 68 5.88 -23.77 11.09
N GLY A 69 6.57 -23.20 12.08
CA GLY A 69 5.94 -22.33 13.07
C GLY A 69 5.33 -21.06 12.48
N CYS A 70 5.99 -20.43 11.51
CA CYS A 70 5.46 -19.23 10.85
C CYS A 70 4.30 -19.58 9.92
N ASN A 71 4.42 -20.67 9.14
CA ASN A 71 3.34 -21.13 8.26
C ASN A 71 2.08 -21.48 9.06
N LYS A 72 2.24 -22.19 10.19
CA LYS A 72 1.13 -22.51 11.11
C LYS A 72 0.47 -21.25 11.68
N LYS A 73 1.26 -20.24 12.08
CA LYS A 73 0.73 -18.96 12.57
C LYS A 73 0.04 -18.14 11.48
N GLN A 74 0.48 -18.25 10.22
CA GLN A 74 -0.16 -17.57 9.11
C GLN A 74 -1.56 -18.15 8.83
N GLY A 75 -1.68 -19.49 8.77
CA GLY A 75 -2.97 -20.14 8.50
C GLY A 75 -3.59 -19.66 7.18
N THR A 76 -4.80 -19.10 7.26
CA THR A 76 -5.54 -18.56 6.09
C THR A 76 -5.43 -17.03 5.97
N ASP A 77 -4.63 -16.39 6.80
CA ASP A 77 -4.39 -14.94 6.69
C ASP A 77 -3.62 -14.62 5.41
N SER A 78 -3.95 -13.47 4.82
CA SER A 78 -3.07 -12.90 3.80
C SER A 78 -1.76 -12.49 4.45
N TRP A 79 -0.68 -12.51 3.68
CA TRP A 79 0.66 -12.21 4.15
C TRP A 79 0.77 -10.83 4.80
N ASP A 80 0.07 -9.85 4.25
CA ASP A 80 0.02 -8.50 4.81
C ASP A 80 -0.67 -8.48 6.20
N VAL A 81 -1.80 -9.17 6.35
CA VAL A 81 -2.48 -9.31 7.65
C VAL A 81 -1.60 -10.08 8.64
N PHE A 82 -0.93 -11.14 8.19
CA PHE A 82 -0.02 -11.91 9.01
C PHE A 82 1.17 -11.06 9.50
N GLN A 83 1.80 -10.29 8.61
CA GLN A 83 2.91 -9.41 8.98
C GLN A 83 2.49 -8.33 10.00
N ARG A 84 1.28 -7.77 9.88
CA ARG A 84 0.71 -6.87 10.88
C ARG A 84 0.54 -7.54 12.24
N LYS A 85 0.00 -8.76 12.27
CA LYS A 85 -0.14 -9.57 13.50
C LYS A 85 1.21 -9.88 14.16
N GLN A 86 2.27 -10.04 13.36
CA GLN A 86 3.64 -10.20 13.85
C GLN A 86 4.30 -8.87 14.26
N GLY A 87 3.60 -7.73 14.16
CA GLY A 87 4.10 -6.42 14.55
C GLY A 87 5.11 -5.80 13.58
N LYS A 88 5.39 -6.43 12.44
CA LYS A 88 6.43 -5.98 11.50
C LYS A 88 6.13 -4.65 10.83
N THR A 89 4.86 -4.37 10.59
CA THR A 89 4.40 -3.11 9.98
C THR A 89 3.92 -2.10 11.00
N ALA A 90 3.94 -2.42 12.30
CA ALA A 90 3.28 -1.64 13.35
C ALA A 90 3.79 -0.19 13.42
N VAL A 91 5.09 0.05 13.19
CA VAL A 91 5.66 1.41 13.16
C VAL A 91 5.08 2.21 11.99
N ILE A 92 5.10 1.63 10.79
CA ILE A 92 4.60 2.24 9.56
C ILE A 92 3.09 2.53 9.68
N ASP A 93 2.34 1.60 10.26
CA ASP A 93 0.89 1.73 10.44
C ASP A 93 0.54 2.79 11.49
N ARG A 94 1.30 2.87 12.60
CA ARG A 94 1.17 3.99 13.56
C ARG A 94 1.42 5.33 12.89
N MET A 95 2.46 5.43 12.07
CA MET A 95 2.75 6.66 11.33
C MET A 95 1.66 7.02 10.33
N ARG A 96 1.15 6.05 9.56
CA ARG A 96 -0.01 6.25 8.67
C ARG A 96 -1.20 6.81 9.43
N ASN A 97 -1.53 6.20 10.57
CA ASN A 97 -2.67 6.63 11.40
C ASN A 97 -2.47 8.07 11.91
N MET A 98 -1.29 8.42 12.41
CA MET A 98 -1.03 9.81 12.83
C MET A 98 -1.15 10.80 11.66
N LEU A 99 -0.68 10.45 10.47
CA LEU A 99 -0.79 11.29 9.27
C LEU A 99 -2.22 11.38 8.74
N THR A 100 -3.04 10.33 8.90
CA THR A 100 -4.45 10.38 8.50
C THR A 100 -5.29 11.28 9.40
N GLU A 101 -4.89 11.53 10.64
CA GLU A 101 -5.56 12.50 11.52
C GLU A 101 -5.28 13.96 11.11
N LEU A 102 -4.19 14.23 10.38
CA LEU A 102 -3.87 15.58 9.94
C LEU A 102 -4.83 16.10 8.86
N THR A 103 -5.00 17.41 8.79
CA THR A 103 -5.75 18.07 7.70
C THR A 103 -4.93 18.08 6.41
N LEU A 104 -5.61 18.19 5.27
CA LEU A 104 -4.94 18.23 3.96
C LEU A 104 -3.93 19.39 3.86
N GLN A 105 -4.22 20.54 4.49
CA GLN A 105 -3.32 21.70 4.48
C GLN A 105 -2.00 21.37 5.20
N LYS A 106 -2.06 20.79 6.40
CA LYS A 106 -0.86 20.39 7.15
C LYS A 106 -0.04 19.34 6.42
N LEU A 107 -0.70 18.41 5.73
CA LEU A 107 -0.01 17.42 4.89
C LEU A 107 0.74 18.08 3.72
N LYS A 108 0.18 19.13 3.11
CA LYS A 108 0.88 19.92 2.09
C LYS A 108 2.07 20.67 2.66
N ASP A 109 1.91 21.30 3.83
CA ASP A 109 2.98 22.04 4.49
C ASP A 109 4.15 21.11 4.87
N LEU A 110 3.83 19.93 5.41
CA LEU A 110 4.81 18.88 5.69
C LEU A 110 5.50 18.41 4.40
N ALA A 111 4.74 18.14 3.33
CA ALA A 111 5.30 17.75 2.05
C ALA A 111 6.27 18.82 1.51
N GLN A 112 5.92 20.11 1.63
CA GLN A 112 6.80 21.19 1.22
C GLN A 112 8.08 21.27 2.06
N LYS A 113 7.98 21.14 3.39
CA LYS A 113 9.15 21.13 4.30
C LYS A 113 10.14 20.02 3.99
N HIS A 114 9.64 18.84 3.64
CA HIS A 114 10.45 17.67 3.29
C HIS A 114 10.73 17.54 1.78
N GLY A 115 10.43 18.58 0.98
CA GLY A 115 10.74 18.59 -0.46
C GLY A 115 9.92 17.62 -1.33
N VAL A 116 8.82 17.06 -0.81
CA VAL A 116 7.94 16.12 -1.51
C VAL A 116 6.96 16.88 -2.40
N LYS A 117 7.15 16.81 -3.72
CA LYS A 117 6.26 17.43 -4.72
C LYS A 117 5.33 16.38 -5.35
N LEU A 118 4.04 16.48 -5.07
CA LEU A 118 3.02 15.61 -5.67
C LEU A 118 2.30 16.32 -6.82
N LYS A 119 2.46 15.80 -8.04
CA LYS A 119 1.69 16.25 -9.21
C LYS A 119 0.28 15.66 -9.19
N GLY A 120 -0.70 16.46 -9.61
CA GLY A 120 -2.05 15.99 -9.89
C GLY A 120 -2.07 15.01 -11.07
N ARG A 121 -3.23 14.41 -11.31
CA ARG A 121 -3.44 13.46 -12.39
C ARG A 121 -4.38 14.07 -13.41
N PHE A 122 -3.98 14.06 -14.68
CA PHE A 122 -4.88 14.38 -15.77
C PHE A 122 -5.76 13.16 -16.04
N HIS A 123 -7.06 13.42 -16.17
CA HIS A 123 -8.05 12.44 -16.56
C HIS A 123 -8.63 12.89 -17.89
N GLU A 124 -8.36 12.09 -18.91
CA GLU A 124 -8.99 12.24 -20.21
C GLU A 124 -10.46 11.81 -20.08
N GLY A 125 -11.33 12.70 -20.50
CA GLY A 125 -12.76 12.49 -20.59
C GLY A 125 -13.07 11.55 -21.76
N GLY A 126 -14.12 10.74 -21.58
CA GLY A 126 -14.62 9.89 -22.66
C GLY A 126 -15.60 10.64 -23.55
N LEU A 127 -16.30 9.91 -24.43
CA LEU A 127 -17.26 10.43 -25.40
C LEU A 127 -18.35 11.39 -24.83
N LEU A 128 -18.62 11.32 -23.52
CA LEU A 128 -19.66 12.09 -22.83
C LEU A 128 -19.15 12.96 -21.68
N ASN A 129 -17.84 12.97 -21.40
CA ASN A 129 -17.27 13.71 -20.27
C ASN A 129 -16.09 14.55 -20.74
N ASP A 130 -15.92 15.74 -20.18
CA ASP A 130 -14.76 16.59 -20.45
C ASP A 130 -13.50 16.10 -19.72
N ASP A 131 -12.36 16.47 -20.29
CA ASP A 131 -11.04 16.33 -19.65
C ASP A 131 -10.95 17.18 -18.39
N TYR A 132 -10.36 16.63 -17.33
CA TYR A 132 -10.12 17.40 -16.10
C TYR A 132 -8.84 17.00 -15.38
N TYR A 133 -8.33 17.94 -14.57
CA TYR A 133 -7.15 17.71 -13.75
C TYR A 133 -7.52 17.48 -12.29
N GLN A 134 -7.19 16.30 -11.76
CA GLN A 134 -7.47 15.92 -10.38
C GLN A 134 -6.28 16.27 -9.47
N ALA A 135 -6.54 17.10 -8.45
CA ALA A 135 -5.56 17.39 -7.42
C ALA A 135 -5.17 16.13 -6.61
N PRO A 136 -3.94 16.03 -6.07
CA PRO A 136 -3.55 14.88 -5.27
C PRO A 136 -4.41 14.71 -4.02
N SER A 137 -4.90 13.49 -3.79
CA SER A 137 -5.74 13.16 -2.64
C SER A 137 -4.96 13.11 -1.33
N LYS A 138 -5.68 13.24 -0.19
CA LYS A 138 -5.12 13.09 1.16
C LYS A 138 -4.32 11.79 1.32
N ALA A 139 -4.88 10.68 0.82
CA ALA A 139 -4.23 9.38 0.87
C ALA A 139 -2.88 9.35 0.11
N ARG A 140 -2.76 10.07 -1.01
CA ARG A 140 -1.48 10.20 -1.72
C ARG A 140 -0.43 10.95 -0.90
N TYR A 141 -0.82 12.02 -0.21
CA TYR A 141 0.09 12.71 0.71
C TYR A 141 0.54 11.81 1.85
N VAL A 142 -0.39 11.12 2.51
CA VAL A 142 -0.06 10.17 3.59
C VAL A 142 0.93 9.12 3.07
N LYS A 143 0.64 8.47 1.94
CA LYS A 143 1.52 7.44 1.37
C LYS A 143 2.93 7.97 1.09
N ALA A 144 3.06 9.19 0.58
CA ALA A 144 4.35 9.79 0.28
C ALA A 144 5.14 10.18 1.55
N LEU A 145 4.46 10.59 2.62
CA LEU A 145 5.09 11.12 3.84
C LEU A 145 5.51 10.03 4.84
N VAL A 146 4.87 8.87 4.83
CA VAL A 146 5.12 7.77 5.80
C VAL A 146 6.58 7.33 5.87
N GLY A 147 7.33 7.40 4.77
CA GLY A 147 8.75 7.03 4.74
C GLY A 147 9.74 8.18 4.89
N VAL A 148 9.27 9.43 4.96
CA VAL A 148 10.11 10.64 4.90
C VAL A 148 10.09 11.42 6.20
N VAL A 149 8.96 11.40 6.90
CA VAL A 149 8.70 12.25 8.07
C VAL A 149 9.05 11.52 9.36
N THR A 150 9.54 12.21 10.38
CA THR A 150 9.77 11.60 11.70
C THR A 150 8.56 11.78 12.64
N GLU A 151 8.44 10.97 13.70
CA GLU A 151 7.34 11.12 14.67
C GLU A 151 7.29 12.51 15.32
N LYS A 152 8.45 13.16 15.49
CA LYS A 152 8.55 14.51 16.08
C LYS A 152 7.92 15.56 15.16
N ASP A 153 8.13 15.42 13.85
CA ASP A 153 7.57 16.32 12.85
C ASP A 153 6.03 16.21 12.80
N VAL A 154 5.50 15.01 12.93
CA VAL A 154 4.04 14.79 12.98
C VAL A 154 3.42 15.38 14.25
N LYS A 155 4.07 15.19 15.41
CA LYS A 155 3.60 15.74 16.69
C LYS A 155 3.63 17.27 16.73
N SER A 156 4.66 17.91 16.20
CA SER A 156 4.70 19.38 16.08
C SER A 156 3.62 19.91 15.13
N GLY A 157 3.27 19.13 14.10
CA GLY A 157 2.13 19.42 13.22
C GLY A 157 0.77 19.34 13.91
N LEU A 158 0.61 18.50 14.94
CA LEU A 158 -0.64 18.38 15.72
C LEU A 158 -0.84 19.55 16.69
N SER A 159 0.21 20.01 17.38
CA SER A 159 0.13 21.09 18.38
C SER A 159 -0.10 22.48 17.80
N ALA A 160 0.30 22.73 16.56
CA ALA A 160 0.00 23.97 15.86
C ALA A 160 -1.40 23.91 15.22
N MET A 161 -2.45 24.18 15.97
CA MET A 161 -3.78 24.49 15.39
C MET A 161 -4.00 26.00 15.40
N PRO A 162 -3.79 26.72 14.28
CA PRO A 162 -4.49 27.98 14.11
C PRO A 162 -5.99 27.65 13.95
N THR A 163 -6.83 28.28 14.76
CA THR A 163 -8.29 28.22 14.63
C THR A 163 -8.69 28.56 13.19
N PRO A 164 -9.73 27.90 12.62
CA PRO A 164 -10.17 28.21 11.27
C PRO A 164 -10.55 29.69 11.20
N GLY A 165 -9.71 30.48 10.52
CA GLY A 165 -9.97 31.88 10.26
C GLY A 165 -11.27 31.98 9.49
N LYS A 166 -12.23 32.76 10.04
CA LYS A 166 -13.56 32.95 9.46
C LYS A 166 -13.43 33.26 7.97
N THR A 167 -13.89 32.35 7.11
CA THR A 167 -14.01 32.59 5.68
C THR A 167 -14.88 33.83 5.50
N LYS A 168 -14.30 34.98 5.12
CA LYS A 168 -15.07 36.14 4.69
C LYS A 168 -15.80 35.72 3.42
N ARG A 169 -17.08 35.34 3.55
CA ARG A 169 -18.01 35.27 2.41
C ARG A 169 -17.92 36.60 1.69
N ARG A 170 -17.30 36.63 0.52
CA ARG A 170 -17.46 37.75 -0.42
C ARG A 170 -18.95 37.78 -0.75
N ARG A 171 -19.68 38.74 -0.20
CA ARG A 171 -20.98 39.14 -0.73
C ARG A 171 -20.71 39.60 -2.16
N THR A 172 -21.16 38.83 -3.14
CA THR A 172 -21.32 39.33 -4.50
C THR A 172 -22.39 40.41 -4.43
N THR A 173 -21.97 41.67 -4.43
CA THR A 173 -22.87 42.80 -4.63
C THR A 173 -23.34 42.73 -6.07
N SER A 174 -24.53 42.17 -6.30
CA SER A 174 -25.18 42.26 -7.60
C SER A 174 -25.64 43.71 -7.80
N TYR A 175 -24.85 44.48 -8.53
CA TYR A 175 -25.30 45.74 -9.12
C TYR A 175 -26.26 45.38 -10.27
N TRP A 176 -27.55 45.24 -9.96
CA TRP A 176 -28.59 45.55 -10.92
C TRP A 176 -29.09 46.95 -10.55
N SER A 177 -28.52 47.94 -11.20
CA SER A 177 -28.99 49.33 -11.12
C SER A 177 -28.84 49.95 -12.50
N ILE A 178 -30.00 50.10 -13.15
CA ILE A 178 -30.40 51.23 -13.99
C ILE A 178 -29.77 51.24 -15.41
N PHE A 179 -30.50 50.73 -16.41
CA PHE A 179 -31.45 51.47 -17.27
C PHE A 179 -32.28 50.48 -18.11
#